data_AF-X1MPS1-F1
#
_entry.id   AF-X1MPS1-F1
#
_cell.length_a   1.000
_cell.length_b   1.000
_cell.length_c   1.000
_cell.angle_alpha   90.00
_cell.angle_beta   90.00
_cell.angle_gamma   90.00
#
_symmetry.space_group_name_H-M   'P 1'
#
loop_
_entity.id
_entity.type
_entity.pdbx_description
1 polymer ?
#
loop_
_entity_poly.entity_id
_entity_poly.type
_entity_poly.pdbx_seq_one_letter_code
_entity_poly.pdbx_strand_id
1 'polypeptide(L)'
;MKSILISFMTMALVGALIGGGVYAYFSSIETSTDNAFAAGTLNLVPSTSGTGPVGKYTVTAGGDGVNGKVVFTNLAPGDSGSITWTLYNDGSLAGTFTIASTVVFSDVDANEPENAVTDPHANDGGGNGDFDEFVGVTLQRGVGADQASAEAAFVYI
;
A
#
# COMPACT_ATOMS: atom_id res chain seq x y z
N MET A 1 73.86 7.07 -33.61
CA MET A 1 73.46 7.79 -32.37
C MET A 1 72.02 8.29 -32.44
N LYS A 2 71.64 9.12 -33.43
CA LYS A 2 70.26 9.64 -33.57
C LYS A 2 69.18 8.55 -33.63
N SER A 3 69.42 7.46 -34.35
CA SER A 3 68.48 6.35 -34.52
C SER A 3 68.24 5.54 -33.23
N ILE A 4 69.27 5.40 -32.39
CA ILE A 4 69.18 4.71 -31.10
C ILE A 4 68.36 5.55 -30.11
N LEU A 5 68.59 6.86 -30.10
CA LEU A 5 67.83 7.79 -29.26
C LEU A 5 66.33 7.79 -29.63
N ILE A 6 66.01 7.80 -30.92
CA ILE A 6 64.63 7.73 -31.40
C ILE A 6 63.97 6.44 -30.92
N SER A 7 64.64 5.29 -31.05
CA SER A 7 64.10 3.99 -30.62
C SER A 7 63.81 3.91 -29.13
N PHE A 8 64.67 4.48 -28.28
CA PHE A 8 64.43 4.54 -26.84
C PHE A 8 63.25 5.44 -26.49
N MET A 9 63.11 6.59 -27.18
CA MET A 9 61.98 7.50 -26.98
C MET A 9 60.65 6.85 -27.39
N THR A 10 60.61 6.08 -28.48
CA THR A 10 59.40 5.33 -28.85
C THR A 10 59.04 4.28 -27.81
N MET A 11 60.02 3.56 -27.27
CA MET A 11 59.77 2.53 -26.26
C MET A 11 59.26 3.12 -24.95
N ALA A 12 59.83 4.25 -24.52
CA ALA A 12 59.35 5.00 -23.35
C ALA A 12 57.92 5.53 -23.55
N LEU A 13 57.62 6.07 -24.74
CA LEU A 13 56.28 6.56 -25.08
C LEU A 13 55.25 5.44 -25.06
N VAL A 14 55.55 4.28 -25.65
CA VAL A 14 54.66 3.10 -25.63
C VAL A 14 54.43 2.62 -24.21
N GLY A 15 55.49 2.54 -23.39
CA GLY A 15 55.37 2.18 -21.98
C GLY A 15 54.48 3.14 -21.19
N ALA A 16 54.61 4.45 -21.43
CA ALA A 16 53.78 5.46 -20.79
C ALA A 16 52.31 5.38 -21.21
N LEU A 17 52.03 5.11 -22.49
CA LEU A 17 50.66 4.96 -23.00
C LEU A 17 49.97 3.70 -22.44
N ILE A 18 50.68 2.56 -22.42
CA ILE A 18 50.14 1.31 -21.87
C ILE A 18 49.96 1.45 -20.35
N GLY A 19 50.99 1.91 -19.64
CA GLY A 19 50.94 2.08 -18.19
C GLY A 19 49.89 3.09 -17.74
N GLY A 20 49.80 4.22 -18.45
CA GLY A 20 48.79 5.26 -18.19
C GLY A 20 47.37 4.77 -18.47
N GLY A 21 47.15 4.02 -19.55
CA GLY A 21 45.85 3.43 -19.87
C GLY A 21 45.40 2.38 -18.85
N VAL A 22 46.30 1.48 -18.44
CA VAL A 22 46.04 0.48 -17.39
C VAL A 22 45.76 1.17 -16.06
N TYR A 23 46.58 2.15 -15.66
CA TYR A 23 46.36 2.91 -14.44
C TYR A 23 44.99 3.60 -14.46
N ALA A 24 44.67 4.33 -15.53
CA ALA A 24 43.38 5.01 -15.67
C ALA A 24 42.18 4.05 -15.62
N TYR A 25 42.29 2.87 -16.25
CA TYR A 25 41.23 1.86 -16.25
C TYR A 25 41.00 1.25 -14.86
N PHE A 26 42.05 1.04 -14.07
CA PHE A 26 41.94 0.42 -12.74
C PHE A 26 41.87 1.42 -11.58
N SER A 27 42.15 2.70 -11.82
CA SER A 27 42.04 3.77 -10.81
C SER A 27 40.75 4.56 -10.93
N SER A 28 39.86 4.23 -11.90
CA SER A 28 38.57 4.90 -12.01
C SER A 28 37.71 4.54 -10.80
N ILE A 29 37.37 5.56 -10.01
CA ILE A 29 36.38 5.44 -8.95
C ILE A 29 35.04 5.80 -9.57
N GLU A 30 34.19 4.79 -9.77
CA GLU A 30 32.81 4.99 -10.17
C GLU A 30 31.95 5.20 -8.91
N THR A 31 31.55 6.45 -8.66
CA THR A 31 30.61 6.75 -7.58
C THR A 31 29.19 6.55 -8.09
N SER A 32 28.55 5.44 -7.69
CA SER A 32 27.14 5.23 -7.94
C SER A 32 26.31 6.03 -6.92
N THR A 33 25.98 7.29 -7.25
CA THR A 33 25.15 8.17 -6.41
C THR A 33 23.76 7.61 -6.14
N ASP A 34 23.26 6.75 -7.04
CA ASP A 34 21.90 6.24 -7.01
C ASP A 34 21.79 4.87 -6.32
N ASN A 35 22.90 4.33 -5.83
CA ASN A 35 22.92 3.06 -5.08
C ASN A 35 23.13 3.34 -3.57
N ALA A 36 22.34 4.28 -3.05
CA ALA A 36 22.33 4.64 -1.65
C ALA A 36 21.44 3.67 -0.87
N PHE A 37 22.04 2.81 -0.05
CA PHE A 37 21.31 2.06 0.98
C PHE A 37 20.91 3.05 2.08
N ALA A 38 19.71 3.63 1.96
CA ALA A 38 19.15 4.45 3.02
C ALA A 38 18.86 3.57 4.25
N ALA A 39 19.51 3.84 5.37
CA ALA A 39 19.19 3.19 6.63
C ALA A 39 17.84 3.72 7.14
N GLY A 40 16.95 2.81 7.53
CA GLY A 40 15.62 3.15 8.01
C GLY A 40 14.70 1.94 8.11
N THR A 41 13.44 2.19 8.45
CA THR A 41 12.38 1.17 8.52
C THR A 41 11.21 1.59 7.66
N LEU A 42 10.47 0.61 7.14
CA LEU A 42 9.12 0.77 6.64
C LEU A 42 8.23 -0.02 7.62
N ASN A 43 7.48 0.67 8.46
CA ASN A 43 6.68 0.06 9.53
C ASN A 43 5.25 0.56 9.44
N LEU A 44 4.33 -0.30 9.03
CA LEU A 44 2.93 0.07 8.87
C LEU A 44 2.18 -0.26 10.15
N VAL A 45 1.55 0.73 10.75
CA VAL A 45 0.84 0.55 12.01
C VAL A 45 -0.65 0.80 11.79
N PRO A 46 -1.52 -0.15 12.15
CA PRO A 46 -2.95 -0.03 11.98
C PRO A 46 -3.58 0.71 13.16
N SER A 47 -4.63 1.47 12.90
CA SER A 47 -5.54 2.03 13.90
C SER A 47 -6.97 1.85 13.44
N THR A 48 -7.84 1.44 14.36
CA THR A 48 -9.28 1.22 14.10
C THR A 48 -10.10 2.14 14.99
N SER A 49 -11.06 2.85 14.41
CA SER A 49 -11.99 3.72 15.13
C SER A 49 -13.41 3.63 14.57
N GLY A 50 -14.34 4.38 15.18
CA GLY A 50 -15.74 4.40 14.79
C GLY A 50 -16.65 3.63 15.74
N THR A 51 -17.92 3.54 15.38
CA THR A 51 -18.96 2.90 16.19
C THR A 51 -19.84 2.01 15.31
N GLY A 52 -20.22 0.86 15.85
CA GLY A 52 -21.20 -0.02 15.23
C GLY A 52 -22.38 -0.30 16.17
N PRO A 53 -23.40 -1.00 15.69
CA PRO A 53 -24.51 -1.42 16.53
C PRO A 53 -24.00 -2.36 17.63
N VAL A 54 -24.48 -2.14 18.86
CA VAL A 54 -23.91 -2.79 20.06
C VAL A 54 -24.00 -4.31 19.95
N GLY A 55 -22.85 -5.00 20.07
CA GLY A 55 -22.77 -6.46 20.03
C GLY A 55 -22.93 -7.09 18.64
N LYS A 56 -23.01 -6.29 17.58
CA LYS A 56 -23.26 -6.73 16.20
C LYS A 56 -22.09 -6.52 15.25
N TYR A 57 -20.90 -6.21 15.78
CA TYR A 57 -19.70 -6.06 14.97
C TYR A 57 -18.47 -6.57 15.69
N THR A 58 -17.51 -7.05 14.90
CA THR A 58 -16.16 -7.41 15.37
C THR A 58 -15.12 -6.80 14.44
N VAL A 59 -14.05 -6.28 15.04
CA VAL A 59 -12.93 -5.67 14.31
C VAL A 59 -11.68 -6.50 14.58
N THR A 60 -11.04 -6.97 13.52
CA THR A 60 -9.73 -7.62 13.58
C THR A 60 -8.71 -6.67 12.95
N ALA A 61 -7.89 -5.98 13.76
CA ALA A 61 -7.01 -4.88 13.30
C ALA A 61 -5.96 -5.28 12.24
N GLY A 62 -5.61 -6.57 12.14
CA GLY A 62 -4.75 -7.11 11.09
C GLY A 62 -3.38 -6.45 10.98
N GLY A 63 -2.50 -6.67 11.97
CA GLY A 63 -1.04 -6.39 11.93
C GLY A 63 -0.61 -5.20 11.08
N ASP A 64 0.40 -5.37 10.23
CA ASP A 64 0.93 -4.32 9.35
C ASP A 64 -0.01 -4.00 8.15
N GLY A 65 -1.33 -3.91 8.40
CA GLY A 65 -2.38 -3.76 7.40
C GLY A 65 -2.78 -5.06 6.69
N VAL A 66 -2.31 -6.22 7.19
CA VAL A 66 -2.52 -7.53 6.57
C VAL A 66 -3.66 -8.28 7.27
N ASN A 67 -4.63 -8.76 6.48
CA ASN A 67 -5.78 -9.54 6.95
C ASN A 67 -6.65 -8.82 7.99
N GLY A 68 -6.66 -7.49 7.98
CA GLY A 68 -7.64 -6.71 8.72
C GLY A 68 -9.05 -6.97 8.18
N LYS A 69 -10.02 -7.31 9.03
CA LYS A 69 -11.43 -7.41 8.63
C LYS A 69 -12.43 -6.91 9.67
N VAL A 70 -13.50 -6.29 9.20
CA VAL A 70 -14.69 -5.96 10.00
C VAL A 70 -15.77 -6.94 9.62
N VAL A 71 -16.41 -7.54 10.62
CA VAL A 71 -17.56 -8.43 10.39
C VAL A 71 -18.74 -7.87 11.15
N PHE A 72 -19.81 -7.54 10.42
CA PHE A 72 -21.11 -7.20 10.99
C PHE A 72 -22.00 -8.44 11.00
N THR A 73 -22.81 -8.62 12.06
CA THR A 73 -23.69 -9.77 12.22
C THR A 73 -25.05 -9.36 12.76
N ASN A 74 -26.12 -10.03 12.33
CA ASN A 74 -27.49 -9.83 12.83
C ASN A 74 -27.97 -8.37 12.76
N LEU A 75 -27.57 -7.64 11.71
CA LEU A 75 -28.06 -6.29 11.47
C LEU A 75 -29.56 -6.32 11.20
N ALA A 76 -30.28 -5.38 11.80
CA ALA A 76 -31.71 -5.21 11.62
C ALA A 76 -32.00 -3.79 11.08
N PRO A 77 -33.17 -3.54 10.48
CA PRO A 77 -33.55 -2.20 10.06
C PRO A 77 -33.41 -1.17 11.20
N GLY A 78 -32.74 -0.06 10.90
CA GLY A 78 -32.43 1.01 11.86
C GLY A 78 -31.07 0.89 12.55
N ASP A 79 -30.38 -0.26 12.44
CA ASP A 79 -28.99 -0.37 12.83
C ASP A 79 -28.10 0.44 11.88
N SER A 80 -27.12 1.14 12.43
CA SER A 80 -26.14 1.90 11.65
C SER A 80 -24.79 1.91 12.35
N GLY A 81 -23.74 2.15 11.57
CA GLY A 81 -22.38 2.21 12.08
C GLY A 81 -21.40 2.64 11.01
N SER A 82 -20.23 3.08 11.46
CA SER A 82 -19.08 3.36 10.62
C SER A 82 -17.84 2.88 11.36
N ILE A 83 -17.00 2.13 10.66
CA ILE A 83 -15.70 1.69 11.16
C ILE A 83 -14.63 2.24 10.23
N THR A 84 -13.68 2.98 10.79
CA THR A 84 -12.57 3.57 10.06
C THR A 84 -11.31 2.77 10.33
N TRP A 85 -10.61 2.42 9.24
CA TRP A 85 -9.25 1.89 9.30
C TRP A 85 -8.26 2.93 8.82
N THR A 86 -7.31 3.26 9.68
CA THR A 86 -6.14 4.07 9.32
C THR A 86 -4.92 3.17 9.31
N LEU A 87 -4.14 3.23 8.23
CA LEU A 87 -2.80 2.66 8.19
C LEU A 87 -1.80 3.80 7.99
N TYR A 88 -0.81 3.88 8.87
CA TYR A 88 0.23 4.90 8.78
C TYR A 88 1.61 4.26 8.77
N ASN A 89 2.54 4.88 8.05
CA ASN A 89 3.95 4.48 8.08
C ASN A 89 4.64 5.20 9.25
N ASP A 90 4.99 4.45 10.29
CA ASP A 90 5.79 4.90 11.45
C ASP A 90 7.31 4.77 11.20
N GLY A 91 7.69 4.40 9.98
CA GLY A 91 9.07 4.28 9.55
C GLY A 91 9.60 5.53 8.84
N SER A 92 10.91 5.52 8.55
CA SER A 92 11.60 6.60 7.84
C SER A 92 11.76 6.38 6.33
N LEU A 93 11.48 5.16 5.84
CA LEU A 93 11.56 4.82 4.43
C LEU A 93 10.21 5.03 3.74
N ALA A 94 10.25 5.69 2.59
CA ALA A 94 9.10 5.74 1.69
C ALA A 94 8.85 4.35 1.06
N GLY A 95 7.60 4.11 0.64
CA GLY A 95 7.22 2.85 0.02
C GLY A 95 6.01 3.02 -0.89
N THR A 96 5.69 1.96 -1.63
CA THR A 96 4.45 1.87 -2.38
C THR A 96 3.47 1.03 -1.58
N PHE A 97 2.30 1.58 -1.29
CA PHE A 97 1.24 0.87 -0.61
C PHE A 97 0.21 0.37 -1.62
N THR A 98 -0.08 -0.92 -1.59
CA THR A 98 -1.09 -1.57 -2.43
C THR A 98 -2.07 -2.30 -1.54
N ILE A 99 -3.37 -2.02 -1.67
CA ILE A 99 -4.44 -2.70 -0.94
C ILE A 99 -5.26 -3.52 -1.93
N ALA A 100 -5.49 -4.78 -1.57
CA ALA A 100 -6.59 -5.57 -2.12
C ALA A 100 -7.68 -5.66 -1.04
N SER A 101 -8.91 -5.27 -1.38
CA SER A 101 -10.06 -5.43 -0.51
C SER A 101 -11.04 -6.42 -1.14
N THR A 102 -11.69 -7.22 -0.31
CA THR A 102 -12.80 -8.07 -0.72
C THR A 102 -13.96 -7.76 0.20
N VAL A 103 -15.09 -7.40 -0.40
CA VAL A 103 -16.36 -7.24 0.31
C VAL A 103 -17.20 -8.47 -0.02
N VAL A 104 -17.70 -9.14 1.01
CA VAL A 104 -18.57 -10.31 0.87
C VAL A 104 -19.89 -9.98 1.53
N PHE A 105 -20.95 -10.02 0.74
CA PHE A 105 -22.32 -9.97 1.23
C PHE A 105 -22.84 -11.40 1.24
N SER A 106 -23.12 -11.93 2.44
CA SER A 106 -23.82 -13.20 2.55
C SER A 106 -25.30 -12.91 2.47
N ASP A 107 -25.86 -13.07 1.29
CA ASP A 107 -27.30 -13.10 1.15
C ASP A 107 -27.82 -14.51 1.52
N VAL A 108 -29.04 -14.57 2.05
CA VAL A 108 -29.78 -15.82 2.21
C VAL A 108 -30.90 -15.80 1.17
N ASP A 109 -31.00 -16.87 0.38
CA ASP A 109 -32.16 -17.09 -0.49
C ASP A 109 -33.44 -16.88 0.33
N ALA A 110 -34.46 -16.25 -0.28
CA ALA A 110 -35.74 -15.99 0.36
C ALA A 110 -36.24 -17.22 1.15
N ASN A 111 -36.48 -17.04 2.45
CA ASN A 111 -37.06 -18.05 3.31
C ASN A 111 -38.57 -18.15 3.10
N GLU A 112 -39.14 -19.29 3.52
CA GLU A 112 -40.57 -19.58 3.38
C GLU A 112 -41.50 -18.43 3.85
N PRO A 113 -41.26 -17.77 5.01
CA PRO A 113 -42.00 -16.56 5.40
C PRO A 113 -41.99 -15.41 4.39
N GLU A 114 -40.86 -15.11 3.75
CA GLU A 114 -40.74 -14.04 2.76
C GLU A 114 -41.46 -14.37 1.45
N ASN A 115 -41.54 -15.65 1.07
CA ASN A 115 -42.28 -16.09 -0.12
C ASN A 115 -43.80 -16.16 0.11
N ALA A 116 -44.24 -16.21 1.37
CA ALA A 116 -45.65 -16.26 1.75
C ALA A 116 -46.34 -14.89 1.72
N VAL A 117 -45.56 -13.80 1.71
CA VAL A 117 -46.05 -12.43 1.57
C VAL A 117 -45.61 -11.94 0.20
N THR A 118 -46.52 -11.46 -0.65
CA THR A 118 -46.14 -10.66 -1.82
C THR A 118 -45.60 -9.31 -1.32
N ASP A 119 -44.40 -9.33 -0.75
CA ASP A 119 -43.67 -8.16 -0.32
C ASP A 119 -42.91 -7.63 -1.54
N PRO A 120 -43.13 -6.36 -1.98
CA PRO A 120 -42.30 -5.72 -3.00
C PRO A 120 -40.83 -5.54 -2.58
N HIS A 121 -40.49 -5.92 -1.34
CA HIS A 121 -39.15 -5.99 -0.76
C HIS A 121 -38.72 -7.43 -0.41
N ALA A 122 -39.46 -8.45 -0.85
CA ALA A 122 -38.97 -9.82 -0.78
C ALA A 122 -37.69 -9.91 -1.62
N ASN A 123 -36.73 -10.70 -1.17
CA ASN A 123 -35.51 -11.01 -1.91
C ASN A 123 -35.87 -11.82 -3.17
N ASP A 124 -36.35 -11.12 -4.21
CA ASP A 124 -36.94 -11.67 -5.42
C ASP A 124 -36.04 -11.48 -6.65
N GLY A 125 -34.77 -11.11 -6.44
CA GLY A 125 -33.82 -10.79 -7.51
C GLY A 125 -34.13 -9.47 -8.24
N GLY A 126 -35.03 -8.64 -7.68
CA GLY A 126 -35.47 -7.36 -8.24
C GLY A 126 -34.63 -6.14 -7.86
N GLY A 127 -33.63 -6.28 -6.99
CA GLY A 127 -32.68 -5.21 -6.65
C GLY A 127 -33.24 -4.10 -5.76
N ASN A 128 -34.28 -4.38 -4.97
CA ASN A 128 -34.82 -3.46 -3.97
C ASN A 128 -34.84 -4.13 -2.59
N GLY A 129 -33.95 -3.74 -1.68
CA GLY A 129 -34.01 -4.17 -0.27
C GLY A 129 -32.88 -5.07 0.21
N ASP A 130 -31.93 -5.43 -0.67
CA ASP A 130 -30.75 -6.20 -0.29
C ASP A 130 -29.79 -5.34 0.54
N PHE A 131 -29.10 -5.95 1.51
CA PHE A 131 -28.24 -5.22 2.44
C PHE A 131 -27.08 -4.52 1.73
N ASP A 132 -26.56 -5.09 0.64
CA ASP A 132 -25.45 -4.54 -0.13
C ASP A 132 -25.79 -3.22 -0.83
N GLU A 133 -27.07 -2.97 -1.13
CA GLU A 133 -27.55 -1.70 -1.69
C GLU A 133 -27.35 -0.51 -0.73
N PHE A 134 -27.32 -0.77 0.58
CA PHE A 134 -27.20 0.25 1.63
C PHE A 134 -25.81 0.29 2.28
N VAL A 135 -24.84 -0.48 1.78
CA VAL A 135 -23.47 -0.51 2.29
C VAL A 135 -22.52 0.23 1.37
N GLY A 136 -21.88 1.28 1.90
CA GLY A 136 -20.83 2.03 1.23
C GLY A 136 -19.44 1.69 1.75
N VAL A 137 -18.47 1.58 0.85
CA VAL A 137 -17.04 1.58 1.19
C VAL A 137 -16.42 2.83 0.60
N THR A 138 -15.76 3.63 1.44
CA THR A 138 -15.01 4.81 0.99
C THR A 138 -13.52 4.62 1.25
N LEU A 139 -12.72 5.04 0.29
CA LEU A 139 -11.27 5.06 0.39
C LEU A 139 -10.81 6.51 0.36
N GLN A 140 -9.99 6.86 1.34
CA GLN A 140 -9.38 8.19 1.43
C GLN A 140 -7.87 8.04 1.58
N ARG A 141 -7.14 8.97 0.98
CA ARG A 141 -5.69 9.10 1.17
C ARG A 141 -5.35 10.51 1.59
N GLY A 142 -4.44 10.61 2.55
CA GLY A 142 -3.93 11.85 3.10
C GLY A 142 -2.42 11.85 3.00
N VAL A 143 -1.84 13.04 2.86
CA VAL A 143 -0.39 13.22 2.75
C VAL A 143 0.02 14.27 3.76
N GLY A 144 0.99 13.93 4.60
CA GLY A 144 1.47 14.78 5.68
C GLY A 144 2.86 14.36 6.14
N ALA A 145 3.51 15.23 6.93
CA ALA A 145 4.81 14.95 7.52
C ALA A 145 4.70 14.04 8.76
N ASP A 146 3.50 13.90 9.32
CA ASP A 146 3.15 13.03 10.44
C ASP A 146 1.70 12.52 10.26
N GLN A 147 1.26 11.62 11.15
CA GLN A 147 -0.10 11.05 11.10
C GLN A 147 -1.18 12.13 11.17
N ALA A 148 -1.07 13.08 12.10
CA ALA A 148 -2.10 14.09 12.32
C ALA A 148 -2.29 15.01 11.09
N SER A 149 -1.18 15.43 10.46
CA SER A 149 -1.21 16.23 9.24
C SER A 149 -1.69 15.44 8.03
N ALA A 150 -1.39 14.14 7.94
CA ALA A 150 -1.92 13.28 6.89
C ALA A 150 -3.44 13.09 7.01
N GLU A 151 -3.93 12.79 8.22
CA GLU A 151 -5.37 12.62 8.50
C GLU A 151 -6.16 13.92 8.25
N ALA A 152 -5.58 15.09 8.60
CA ALA A 152 -6.18 16.39 8.32
C ALA A 152 -6.29 16.71 6.81
N ALA A 153 -5.56 15.98 5.96
CA ALA A 153 -5.49 16.19 4.52
C ALA A 153 -6.12 15.02 3.71
N PHE A 154 -7.03 14.25 4.31
CA PHE A 154 -7.70 13.16 3.60
C PHE A 154 -8.54 13.63 2.41
N VAL A 155 -8.35 12.97 1.27
CA VAL A 155 -9.12 13.16 0.04
C VAL A 155 -9.61 11.81 -0.45
N TYR A 156 -10.86 11.75 -0.93
CA TYR A 156 -11.43 10.57 -1.56
C TYR A 156 -10.65 10.20 -2.83
N ILE A 157 -10.44 8.90 -3.04
CA ILE A 157 -9.72 8.34 -4.20
C ILE A 157 -10.71 7.74 -5.18
#